data_AF-A0A8T3LPA4-F1
#
_entry.id   AF-A0A8T3LPA4-F1
#
_cell.length_a   1.000
_cell.length_b   1.000
_cell.length_c   1.000
_cell.angle_alpha   90.00
_cell.angle_beta   90.00
_cell.angle_gamma   90.00
#
_symmetry.space_group_name_H-M   'P 1'
#
loop_
_entity.id
_entity.type
_entity.pdbx_description
1 polymer ?
#
loop_
_entity_poly.entity_id
_entity_poly.type
_entity_poly.pdbx_seq_one_letter_code
_entity_poly.pdbx_strand_id
1 'polypeptide(L)'
;REYAKFNYGVGMMPYDADAKDAPQNAIIGGASLWVMQGKNKETYTGVAKFLDFLAKPENAAEWHQKTGYLPITKAAYDLTREQG
;
A
#
# COMPACT_ATOMS: atom_id res chain seq x y z
N ARG A 1 7.11 -10.37 13.03
CA ARG A 1 7.99 -11.40 13.64
C ARG A 1 7.89 -11.46 15.15
N GLU A 2 7.53 -10.36 15.82
CA GLU A 2 7.46 -10.24 17.29
C GLU A 2 6.63 -11.34 18.00
N TYR A 3 5.53 -11.80 17.41
CA TYR A 3 4.58 -12.70 18.10
C TYR A 3 4.61 -14.17 17.65
N ALA A 4 5.29 -14.50 16.55
CA ALA A 4 5.33 -15.87 16.05
C ALA A 4 6.42 -16.69 16.78
N LYS A 5 6.03 -17.78 17.44
CA LYS A 5 6.94 -18.68 18.18
C LYS A 5 7.45 -19.87 17.34
N PHE A 6 7.42 -19.75 16.02
CA PHE A 6 7.88 -20.75 15.07
C PHE A 6 8.48 -20.06 13.84
N ASN A 7 9.31 -20.78 13.07
CA ASN A 7 9.89 -20.25 11.84
C ASN A 7 8.84 -20.20 10.72
N TYR A 8 8.65 -19.04 10.10
CA TYR A 8 7.65 -18.84 9.05
C TYR A 8 8.24 -18.10 7.85
N GLY A 9 7.65 -18.34 6.67
CA GLY A 9 7.98 -17.67 5.42
C GLY A 9 6.73 -17.06 4.76
N VAL A 10 6.94 -16.10 3.88
CA VAL A 10 5.91 -15.49 3.04
C VAL A 10 6.38 -15.56 1.60
N GLY A 11 5.64 -16.26 0.75
CA GLY A 11 5.91 -16.40 -0.69
C GLY A 11 4.80 -15.77 -1.53
N MET A 12 5.06 -15.63 -2.83
CA MET A 12 4.03 -15.26 -3.80
C MET A 12 2.96 -16.36 -3.89
N MET A 13 1.76 -16.00 -4.36
CA MET A 13 0.71 -17.00 -4.62
C MET A 13 1.19 -18.04 -5.63
N PRO A 14 0.86 -19.33 -5.44
CA PRO A 14 0.99 -20.33 -6.49
C PRO A 14 0.17 -19.91 -7.73
N TYR A 15 0.57 -20.43 -8.90
CA TYR A 15 -0.13 -20.22 -10.15
C TYR A 15 -0.24 -21.54 -10.92
N ASP A 16 -1.16 -21.60 -11.88
CA ASP A 16 -1.32 -22.75 -12.77
C ASP A 16 -0.13 -22.85 -13.73
N ALA A 17 0.61 -23.96 -13.67
CA ALA A 17 1.81 -24.17 -14.47
C ALA A 17 1.50 -24.33 -15.98
N ASP A 18 0.27 -24.72 -16.33
CA ASP A 18 -0.17 -24.89 -17.72
C ASP A 18 -0.76 -23.59 -18.31
N ALA A 19 -0.97 -22.56 -17.46
CA ALA A 19 -1.41 -21.26 -17.91
C ALA A 19 -0.25 -20.49 -18.56
N LYS A 20 -0.32 -20.33 -19.89
CA LYS A 20 0.71 -19.70 -20.74
C LYS A 20 1.28 -18.38 -20.20
N ASP A 21 0.43 -17.54 -19.62
CA ASP A 21 0.77 -16.18 -19.18
C ASP A 21 0.89 -16.05 -17.66
N ALA A 22 0.98 -17.17 -16.93
CA ALA A 22 1.10 -17.17 -15.49
C ALA A 22 2.57 -17.22 -15.00
N PRO A 23 2.89 -16.58 -13.85
CA PRO A 23 2.04 -15.68 -13.09
C PRO A 23 2.00 -14.27 -13.72
N GLN A 24 0.84 -13.65 -13.69
CA GLN A 24 0.64 -12.25 -14.10
C GLN A 24 0.82 -11.34 -12.87
N ASN A 25 -0.14 -10.46 -12.60
CA ASN A 25 -0.16 -9.60 -11.42
C ASN A 25 -1.33 -9.95 -10.50
N ALA A 26 -1.15 -9.72 -9.20
CA ALA A 26 -2.26 -9.73 -8.25
C ALA A 26 -3.13 -8.47 -8.44
N ILE A 27 -4.31 -8.48 -7.81
CA ILE A 27 -5.16 -7.29 -7.63
C ILE A 27 -5.22 -6.93 -6.14
N ILE A 28 -5.41 -5.63 -5.85
CA ILE A 28 -5.52 -5.13 -4.49
C ILE A 28 -6.91 -5.38 -3.91
N GLY A 29 -7.00 -5.57 -2.60
CA GLY A 29 -8.22 -5.48 -1.81
C GLY A 29 -8.22 -4.26 -0.89
N GLY A 30 -9.10 -4.24 0.11
CA GLY A 30 -9.15 -3.16 1.12
C GLY A 30 -10.15 -2.04 0.77
N ALA A 31 -9.74 -0.79 0.97
CA ALA A 31 -10.58 0.38 0.78
C ALA A 31 -9.84 1.53 0.07
N SER A 32 -10.59 2.51 -0.43
CA SER A 32 -10.06 3.73 -1.04
C SER A 32 -10.76 4.96 -0.46
N LEU A 33 -10.07 6.11 -0.50
CA LEU A 33 -10.65 7.40 -0.08
C LEU A 33 -11.34 8.07 -1.27
N TRP A 34 -12.60 8.47 -1.08
CA TRP A 34 -13.39 9.19 -2.08
C TRP A 34 -13.69 10.62 -1.62
N VAL A 35 -13.68 11.55 -2.57
CA VAL A 35 -13.97 12.98 -2.30
C VAL A 35 -15.42 13.28 -2.67
N MET A 36 -16.19 13.77 -1.70
CA MET A 36 -17.61 14.06 -1.89
C MET A 36 -17.84 15.36 -2.69
N GLN A 37 -18.90 15.38 -3.48
CA GLN A 37 -19.36 16.56 -4.21
C GLN A 37 -19.92 17.65 -3.28
N GLY A 38 -20.07 18.87 -3.81
CA GLY A 38 -20.78 19.97 -3.13
C GLY A 38 -19.97 20.71 -2.05
N LYS A 39 -18.63 20.68 -2.12
CA LYS A 39 -17.76 21.43 -1.20
C LYS A 39 -17.18 22.69 -1.87
N ASN A 40 -16.73 23.65 -1.07
CA ASN A 40 -16.08 24.85 -1.57
C ASN A 40 -14.61 24.58 -1.99
N LYS A 41 -14.02 25.54 -2.69
CA LYS A 41 -12.66 25.44 -3.23
C LYS A 41 -11.61 25.24 -2.14
N GLU A 42 -11.79 25.89 -1.00
CA GLU A 42 -10.90 25.82 0.14
C GLU A 42 -10.89 24.40 0.73
N THR A 43 -12.07 23.78 0.85
CA THR A 43 -12.20 22.38 1.27
C THR A 43 -11.49 21.45 0.30
N TYR A 44 -11.72 21.60 -1.01
CA TYR A 44 -11.03 20.76 -2.00
C TYR A 44 -9.52 20.95 -2.02
N THR A 45 -9.05 22.17 -1.77
CA THR A 45 -7.61 22.44 -1.60
C THR A 45 -7.05 21.73 -0.37
N GLY A 46 -7.78 21.73 0.74
CA GLY A 46 -7.42 20.99 1.96
C GLY A 46 -7.39 19.48 1.73
N VAL A 47 -8.40 18.93 1.06
CA VAL A 47 -8.47 17.51 0.69
C VAL A 47 -7.29 17.12 -0.19
N ALA A 48 -6.96 17.92 -1.21
CA ALA A 48 -5.80 17.66 -2.07
C ALA A 48 -4.49 17.61 -1.27
N LYS A 49 -4.27 18.57 -0.37
CA LYS A 49 -3.10 18.59 0.52
C LYS A 49 -3.06 17.40 1.48
N PHE A 50 -4.22 16.94 1.95
CA PHE A 50 -4.30 15.79 2.83
C PHE A 50 -3.98 14.47 2.10
N LEU A 51 -4.54 14.28 0.90
CA LEU A 51 -4.21 13.10 0.08
C LEU A 51 -2.74 13.11 -0.35
N ASP A 52 -2.18 14.27 -0.70
CA ASP A 52 -0.75 14.44 -0.97
C ASP A 52 0.10 14.09 0.25
N PHE A 53 -0.27 14.61 1.44
CA PHE A 53 0.41 14.29 2.69
C PHE A 53 0.44 12.78 2.94
N LEU A 54 -0.68 12.06 2.79
CA LEU A 54 -0.72 10.61 2.97
C LEU A 54 0.14 9.85 1.96
N ALA A 55 0.29 10.38 0.74
CA ALA A 55 1.06 9.76 -0.33
C ALA A 55 2.56 10.06 -0.28
N LYS A 56 3.01 10.97 0.59
CA LYS A 56 4.45 11.22 0.81
C LYS A 56 5.17 9.93 1.19
N PRO A 57 6.39 9.67 0.67
CA PRO A 57 7.10 8.41 0.88
C PRO A 57 7.19 7.99 2.35
N GLU A 58 7.48 8.92 3.24
CA GLU A 58 7.68 8.68 4.68
C GLU A 58 6.37 8.25 5.36
N ASN A 59 5.28 8.94 5.06
CA ASN A 59 3.97 8.65 5.65
C ASN A 59 3.38 7.34 5.11
N ALA A 60 3.53 7.09 3.80
CA ALA A 60 3.07 5.85 3.18
C ALA A 60 3.90 4.64 3.64
N ALA A 61 5.22 4.82 3.86
CA ALA A 61 6.08 3.79 4.45
C ALA A 61 5.70 3.52 5.91
N GLU A 62 5.50 4.55 6.72
CA GLU A 62 5.04 4.42 8.10
C GLU A 62 3.71 3.64 8.18
N TRP A 63 2.73 4.01 7.34
CA TRP A 63 1.45 3.31 7.27
C TRP A 63 1.63 1.82 6.98
N HIS A 64 2.43 1.48 5.97
CA HIS A 64 2.72 0.10 5.61
C HIS A 64 3.37 -0.66 6.78
N GLN A 65 4.40 -0.10 7.41
CA GLN A 65 5.14 -0.74 8.49
C GLN A 65 4.28 -0.96 9.74
N LYS A 66 3.44 0.00 10.10
CA LYS A 66 2.59 -0.08 11.30
C LYS A 66 1.38 -0.98 11.14
N THR A 67 0.84 -1.11 9.92
CA THR A 67 -0.45 -1.78 9.70
C THR A 67 -0.35 -3.08 8.92
N GLY A 68 0.71 -3.27 8.14
CA GLY A 68 0.87 -4.38 7.21
C GLY A 68 0.16 -4.23 5.86
N TYR A 69 -0.58 -3.14 5.61
CA TYR A 69 -1.13 -2.84 4.27
C TYR A 69 -0.01 -2.51 3.29
N LEU A 70 -0.22 -2.78 2.00
CA LEU A 70 0.79 -2.50 0.97
C LEU A 70 1.14 -1.00 0.86
N PRO A 71 2.40 -0.64 0.57
CA PRO A 71 2.77 0.72 0.23
C PRO A 71 2.12 1.11 -1.11
N ILE A 72 1.45 2.27 -1.14
CA ILE A 72 0.68 2.73 -2.32
C ILE A 72 1.55 3.42 -3.38
N THR A 73 2.82 3.71 -3.07
CA THR A 73 3.80 4.29 -4.00
C THR A 73 5.08 3.45 -4.02
N LYS A 74 5.78 3.43 -5.17
CA LYS A 74 7.09 2.76 -5.28
C LYS A 74 8.13 3.37 -4.35
N ALA A 75 8.14 4.70 -4.23
CA ALA A 75 9.06 5.40 -3.33
C ALA A 75 8.90 4.97 -1.86
N ALA A 76 7.68 4.73 -1.39
CA ALA A 76 7.44 4.22 -0.04
C ALA A 76 7.87 2.75 0.12
N TYR A 77 7.74 1.93 -0.94
CA TYR A 77 8.28 0.57 -0.95
C TYR A 77 9.80 0.56 -0.85
N ASP A 78 10.48 1.37 -1.69
CA ASP A 78 11.94 1.48 -1.69
C ASP A 78 12.44 1.98 -0.33
N LEU A 79 11.79 3.03 0.22
CA LEU A 79 12.10 3.55 1.55
C LEU A 79 11.91 2.52 2.67
N THR A 80 10.80 1.76 2.65
CA THR A 80 10.58 0.71 3.65
C THR A 80 11.70 -0.33 3.58
N ARG A 81 12.08 -0.77 2.39
CA ARG A 81 13.15 -1.75 2.21
C ARG A 81 14.51 -1.27 2.72
N GLU A 82 14.79 0.02 2.60
CA GLU A 82 15.99 0.63 3.16
C GLU A 82 15.95 0.68 4.70
N GLN A 83 14.75 0.80 5.27
CA GLN A 83 14.53 0.93 6.72
C GLN A 83 14.50 -0.42 7.47
N GLY A 84 14.22 -1.55 6.80
CA GLY A 84 14.36 -2.91 7.35
C GLY A 84 13.13 -3.79 7.16
#